data_AF-A0A9P7X054-F1
#
_entry.id   AF-A0A9P7X054-F1
#
_cell.length_a   1.000
_cell.length_b   1.000
_cell.length_c   1.000
_cell.angle_alpha   90.00
_cell.angle_beta   90.00
_cell.angle_gamma   90.00
#
_symmetry.space_group_name_H-M   'P 1'
#
loop_
_entity.id
_entity.type
_entity.pdbx_description
1 polymer ?
#
loop_
_entity_poly.entity_id
_entity_poly.type
_entity_poly.pdbx_seq_one_letter_code
_entity_poly.pdbx_strand_id
1 'polypeptide(L)'
;MINITQPPQCMRMSSTMSTPVSLVNISLPSSPADSLVELLELDEFDKVLQDDDGLQSKLELADRDGHELRATLSETRKKLENLEAMHEKVVEANEALTQRLEVVERQRKEWTAANIKFSKRHIENKVAKRELEAKYSTTFAELREMDEIYGNAEKEIAELKDQITALSSSTPDAPNSNQTRRGSWSPRLNGFDECIVLSVEGQLFYVSRRLLQRDTQYFEDLLESSEDSGDTHIGETDAHPIVLGGATIEEMNDFLMLLHVPPFQTNFDYINIRQWGAILKLANLWSFKSTKVYAITVFDTRFDDEDCFDRLERAFACGVSKWV
;
A
#
# COMPACT_ATOMS: atom_id res chain seq x y z
N MET A 1 -4.52 -16.94 34.47
CA MET A 1 -4.52 -15.55 34.98
C MET A 1 -3.55 -14.76 34.12
N ILE A 2 -4.05 -14.07 33.10
CA ILE A 2 -3.22 -13.36 32.11
C ILE A 2 -3.31 -11.87 32.42
N ASN A 3 -2.14 -11.28 32.67
CA ASN A 3 -1.96 -9.90 33.09
C ASN A 3 -2.29 -8.98 31.90
N ILE A 4 -3.33 -8.15 32.05
CA ILE A 4 -3.79 -7.21 31.01
C ILE A 4 -2.85 -6.01 31.04
N THR A 5 -1.99 -5.92 30.04
CA THR A 5 -1.06 -4.82 29.79
C THR A 5 -1.84 -3.52 29.63
N GLN A 6 -1.50 -2.51 30.44
CA GLN A 6 -2.13 -1.18 30.41
C GLN A 6 -1.93 -0.51 29.03
N PRO A 7 -2.95 0.21 28.52
CA PRO A 7 -2.80 1.02 27.32
C PRO A 7 -1.85 2.21 27.56
N PRO A 8 -1.16 2.71 26.52
CA PRO A 8 -0.20 3.80 26.64
C PRO A 8 -0.92 5.05 27.15
N GLN A 9 -0.39 5.61 28.24
CA GLN A 9 -0.82 6.90 28.78
C GLN A 9 -0.67 7.97 27.69
N CYS A 10 -1.80 8.41 27.12
CA CYS A 10 -1.84 9.61 26.30
C CYS A 10 -1.29 10.76 27.13
N MET A 11 -0.15 11.30 26.70
CA MET A 11 0.37 12.57 27.20
C MET A 11 -0.73 13.62 27.06
N ARG A 12 -1.34 13.98 28.20
CA ARG A 12 -2.08 15.23 28.34
C ARG A 12 -1.10 16.34 28.01
N MET A 13 -1.23 16.94 26.83
CA MET A 13 -0.67 18.27 26.63
C MET A 13 -1.45 19.21 27.52
N SER A 14 -0.87 19.49 28.69
CA SER A 14 -1.33 20.52 29.60
C SER A 14 -1.44 21.83 28.81
N SER A 15 -2.66 22.31 28.66
CA SER A 15 -2.98 23.65 28.18
C SER A 15 -2.28 24.65 29.11
N THR A 16 -1.08 25.05 28.71
CA THR A 16 -0.28 26.03 29.43
C THR A 16 -0.78 27.40 28.98
N MET A 17 -1.66 27.94 29.82
CA MET A 17 -1.58 29.30 30.33
C MET A 17 -1.26 30.34 29.25
N SER A 18 -2.32 30.83 28.61
CA SER A 18 -2.37 32.18 28.04
C SER A 18 -1.97 33.17 29.13
N THR A 19 -0.71 33.58 29.13
CA THR A 19 -0.23 34.67 29.97
C THR A 19 -0.86 35.96 29.43
N PRO A 20 -1.61 36.72 30.26
CA PRO A 20 -2.10 38.01 29.83
C PRO A 20 -0.90 38.92 29.59
N VAL A 21 -0.74 39.38 28.35
CA VAL A 21 0.20 40.45 28.00
C VAL A 21 -0.17 41.63 28.89
N SER A 22 0.67 41.89 29.90
CA SER A 22 0.51 43.03 30.79
C SER A 22 0.72 44.27 29.93
N LEU A 23 -0.36 45.01 29.68
CA LEU A 23 -0.32 46.32 29.06
C LEU A 23 0.63 47.19 29.89
N VAL A 24 1.83 47.42 29.36
CA VAL A 24 2.76 48.41 29.90
C VAL A 24 2.03 49.74 29.79
N ASN A 25 1.57 50.24 30.93
CA ASN A 25 0.93 51.55 31.05
C ASN A 25 2.04 52.59 30.86
N ILE A 26 2.27 52.98 29.61
CA ILE A 26 3.20 54.05 29.27
C ILE A 26 2.54 55.35 29.75
N SER A 27 2.84 55.76 30.98
CA SER A 27 2.50 57.09 31.47
C SER A 27 3.13 58.12 30.53
N LEU A 28 2.29 58.82 29.77
CA LEU A 28 2.73 60.00 29.03
C LEU A 28 3.32 61.01 30.03
N PRO A 29 4.51 61.57 29.76
CA PRO A 29 5.00 62.70 30.55
C PRO A 29 4.00 63.85 30.40
N SER A 30 3.51 64.34 31.54
CA SER A 30 2.70 65.53 31.64
C SER A 30 3.43 66.71 30.99
N SER A 31 2.68 67.43 30.15
CA SER A 31 3.04 68.65 29.41
C SER A 31 4.17 69.50 30.03
N PRO A 32 5.23 69.84 29.27
CA PRO A 32 6.26 70.78 29.70
C PRO A 32 5.83 72.25 29.57
N ALA A 33 4.55 72.54 29.34
CA ALA A 33 4.07 73.90 29.06
C ALA A 33 4.09 74.86 30.27
N ASP A 34 4.30 74.37 31.50
CA ASP A 34 4.18 75.19 32.72
C ASP A 34 5.50 75.73 33.29
N SER A 35 6.66 75.49 32.64
CA SER A 35 7.99 75.91 33.17
C SER A 35 8.76 76.94 32.34
N LEU A 36 8.11 77.65 31.40
CA LEU A 36 8.77 78.68 30.56
C LEU A 36 8.29 80.12 30.83
N VAL A 37 8.08 80.49 32.10
CA VAL A 37 7.79 81.89 32.50
C VAL A 37 8.79 82.38 33.56
N GLU A 38 10.07 82.06 33.37
CA GLU A 38 11.15 82.65 34.17
C GLU A 38 11.89 83.69 33.32
N LEU A 39 11.42 84.94 33.48
CA LEU A 39 12.05 86.24 33.25
C LEU A 39 13.35 86.26 32.41
N LEU A 40 13.21 86.55 31.12
CA LEU A 40 14.30 87.12 30.31
C LEU A 40 14.36 88.64 30.56
N GLU A 41 15.51 89.11 31.03
CA GLU A 41 15.85 90.52 31.21
C GLU A 41 15.84 91.25 29.84
N LEU A 42 15.11 92.36 29.78
CA LEU A 42 14.81 93.10 28.54
C LEU A 42 16.02 93.74 27.83
N ASP A 43 17.21 93.77 28.46
CA ASP A 43 18.42 94.39 27.91
C ASP A 43 19.23 93.49 26.95
N GLU A 44 18.97 92.18 26.90
CA GLU A 44 19.59 91.28 25.88
C GLU A 44 18.83 91.26 24.56
N PHE A 45 17.59 91.76 24.52
CA PHE A 45 16.71 91.68 23.35
C PHE A 45 17.21 92.55 22.18
N ASP A 46 17.82 93.71 22.47
CA ASP A 46 18.35 94.63 21.46
C ASP A 46 19.65 94.13 20.81
N LYS A 47 20.43 93.28 21.50
CA LYS A 47 21.60 92.61 20.88
C LYS A 47 21.19 91.46 19.97
N VAL A 48 20.10 90.76 20.29
CA VAL A 48 19.56 89.67 19.47
C VAL A 48 18.91 90.19 18.19
N LEU A 49 18.31 91.39 18.24
CA LEU A 49 17.70 92.04 17.07
C LEU A 49 18.73 92.61 16.06
N GLN A 50 20.00 92.75 16.43
CA GLN A 50 21.05 93.20 15.50
C GLN A 50 21.73 92.06 14.72
N ASP A 51 21.48 90.80 15.07
CA ASP A 51 22.04 89.60 14.43
C ASP A 51 20.98 88.89 13.54
N ASP A 52 20.36 89.65 12.65
CA ASP A 52 19.28 89.19 11.75
C ASP A 52 19.76 88.03 10.84
N ASP A 53 21.01 88.11 10.38
CA ASP A 53 21.65 87.06 9.57
C ASP A 53 21.79 85.72 10.35
N GLY A 54 22.07 85.80 11.66
CA GLY A 54 22.16 84.65 12.56
C GLY A 54 20.81 84.00 12.82
N LEU A 55 19.73 84.79 12.91
CA LEU A 55 18.37 84.28 13.07
C LEU A 55 17.86 83.62 11.78
N GLN A 56 18.12 84.21 10.62
CA GLN A 56 17.74 83.62 9.34
C GLN A 56 18.45 82.27 9.11
N SER A 57 19.74 82.18 9.41
CA SER A 57 20.50 80.92 9.31
C SER A 57 19.95 79.82 10.23
N LYS A 58 19.53 80.18 11.46
CA LYS A 58 18.91 79.24 12.41
C LYS A 58 17.53 78.79 11.95
N LEU A 59 16.75 79.69 11.35
CA LEU A 59 15.44 79.36 10.79
C LEU A 59 15.57 78.39 9.62
N GLU A 60 16.49 78.63 8.68
CA GLU A 60 16.75 77.72 7.55
C GLU A 60 17.23 76.34 8.01
N LEU A 61 18.06 76.27 9.05
CA LEU A 61 18.48 75.01 9.65
C LEU A 61 17.30 74.28 10.30
N ALA A 62 16.48 74.98 11.08
CA ALA A 62 15.29 74.40 11.70
C ALA A 62 14.26 73.92 10.67
N ASP A 63 14.12 74.62 9.54
CA ASP A 63 13.27 74.20 8.44
C ASP A 63 13.80 72.93 7.77
N ARG A 64 15.13 72.84 7.53
CA ARG A 64 15.78 71.64 6.99
C ARG A 64 15.58 70.44 7.91
N ASP A 65 15.86 70.60 9.20
CA ASP A 65 15.68 69.56 10.20
C ASP A 65 14.20 69.14 10.29
N GLY A 66 13.27 70.11 10.22
CA GLY A 66 11.83 69.86 10.17
C GLY A 66 11.40 69.07 8.92
N HIS A 67 12.01 69.32 7.76
CA HIS A 67 11.77 68.54 6.55
C HIS A 67 12.30 67.10 6.66
N GLU A 68 13.50 66.90 7.21
CA GLU A 68 14.07 65.57 7.45
C GLU A 68 13.22 64.77 8.44
N LEU A 69 12.77 65.41 9.52
CA LEU A 69 11.93 64.77 10.54
C LEU A 69 10.55 64.39 9.99
N ARG A 70 9.96 65.21 9.10
CA ARG A 70 8.74 64.85 8.37
C ARG A 70 8.95 63.69 7.39
N ALA A 71 10.09 63.65 6.70
CA ALA A 71 10.41 62.57 5.77
C ALA A 71 10.60 61.22 6.51
N THR A 72 11.36 61.23 7.61
CA THR A 72 11.56 60.04 8.46
C THR A 72 10.25 59.58 9.09
N LEU A 73 9.40 60.50 9.57
CA LEU A 73 8.07 60.16 10.09
C LEU A 73 7.15 59.57 9.02
N SER A 74 7.20 60.09 7.79
CA SER A 74 6.46 59.51 6.66
C SER A 74 6.94 58.09 6.34
N GLU A 75 8.25 57.84 6.37
CA GLU A 75 8.81 56.51 6.12
C GLU A 75 8.45 55.52 7.24
N THR A 76 8.56 55.91 8.51
CA THR A 76 8.18 55.04 9.64
C THR A 76 6.69 54.73 9.63
N ARG A 77 5.84 55.70 9.27
CA ARG A 77 4.40 55.46 9.10
C ARG A 77 4.12 54.41 8.02
N LYS A 78 4.77 54.49 6.86
CA LYS A 78 4.64 53.48 5.80
C LYS A 78 5.11 52.09 6.27
N LYS A 79 6.19 52.03 7.05
CA LYS A 79 6.66 50.75 7.65
C LYS A 79 5.63 50.19 8.62
N LEU A 80 4.98 51.03 9.43
CA LEU A 80 3.91 50.62 10.34
C LEU A 80 2.70 50.07 9.59
N GLU A 81 2.22 50.79 8.56
CA GLU A 81 1.10 50.35 7.72
C GLU A 81 1.40 48.99 7.05
N ASN A 82 2.63 48.78 6.58
CA ASN A 82 3.06 47.48 6.03
C ASN A 82 3.10 46.36 7.09
N LEU A 83 3.52 46.67 8.32
CA LEU A 83 3.54 45.71 9.42
C LEU A 83 2.13 45.33 9.87
N GLU A 84 1.20 46.30 9.91
CA GLU A 84 -0.21 46.06 10.21
C GLU A 84 -0.85 45.15 9.16
N ALA A 85 -0.62 45.41 7.87
CA ALA A 85 -1.08 44.56 6.77
C ALA A 85 -0.47 43.14 6.83
N MET A 86 0.78 43.01 7.28
CA MET A 86 1.40 41.69 7.50
C MET A 86 0.79 40.96 8.69
N HIS A 87 0.48 41.67 9.78
CA HIS A 87 -0.18 41.12 10.95
C HIS A 87 -1.57 40.57 10.61
N GLU A 88 -2.37 41.33 9.86
CA GLU A 88 -3.70 40.90 9.40
C GLU A 88 -3.63 39.59 8.60
N LYS A 89 -2.69 39.48 7.66
CA LYS A 89 -2.46 38.23 6.90
C LYS A 89 -2.07 37.04 7.78
N VAL A 90 -1.29 37.28 8.84
CA VAL A 90 -0.92 36.23 9.80
C VAL A 90 -2.13 35.78 10.63
N VAL A 91 -3.01 36.70 11.01
CA VAL A 91 -4.25 36.40 11.72
C VAL A 91 -5.18 35.54 10.84
N GLU A 92 -5.39 35.94 9.58
CA GLU A 92 -6.19 35.16 8.62
C GLU A 92 -5.61 33.75 8.40
N ALA A 93 -4.28 33.64 8.25
CA ALA A 93 -3.61 32.35 8.10
C ALA A 93 -3.77 31.45 9.33
N ASN A 94 -3.68 32.01 10.53
CA ASN A 94 -3.90 31.27 11.78
C ASN A 94 -5.34 30.79 11.92
N GLU A 95 -6.32 31.60 11.52
CA GLU A 95 -7.72 31.19 11.51
C GLU A 95 -7.95 30.03 10.52
N ALA A 96 -7.41 30.13 9.30
CA ALA A 96 -7.49 29.06 8.31
C ALA A 96 -6.83 27.76 8.77
N LEU A 97 -5.69 27.85 9.48
CA LEU A 97 -5.04 26.67 10.07
C LEU A 97 -5.89 26.04 11.18
N THR A 98 -6.55 26.85 12.00
CA THR A 98 -7.46 26.38 13.06
C THR A 98 -8.63 25.60 12.45
N GLN A 99 -9.26 26.14 11.40
CA GLN A 99 -10.33 25.46 10.68
C GLN A 99 -9.87 24.13 10.06
N ARG A 100 -8.66 24.09 9.47
CA ARG A 100 -8.08 22.84 8.94
C ARG A 100 -7.83 21.81 10.03
N LEU A 101 -7.36 22.23 11.20
CA LEU A 101 -7.13 21.35 12.34
C LEU A 101 -8.44 20.69 12.82
N GLU A 102 -9.53 21.45 12.90
CA GLU A 102 -10.85 20.90 13.25
C GLU A 102 -11.35 19.86 12.24
N VAL A 103 -11.12 20.07 10.94
CA VAL A 103 -11.46 19.11 9.89
C VAL A 103 -10.68 17.80 10.07
N VAL A 104 -9.37 17.90 10.31
CA VAL A 104 -8.52 16.72 10.55
C VAL A 104 -8.95 15.97 11.81
N GLU A 105 -9.30 16.67 12.88
CA GLU A 105 -9.81 16.04 14.10
C GLU A 105 -11.15 15.31 13.88
N ARG A 106 -12.05 15.88 13.07
CA ARG A 106 -13.31 15.24 12.69
C ARG A 106 -13.05 13.95 11.92
N GLN A 107 -12.19 14.00 10.89
CA GLN A 107 -11.80 12.83 10.11
C GLN A 107 -11.15 11.75 10.97
N ARG A 108 -10.27 12.14 11.91
CA ARG A 108 -9.67 11.20 12.86
C ARG A 108 -10.74 10.50 13.70
N LYS A 109 -11.73 11.23 14.22
CA LYS A 109 -12.84 10.64 14.99
C LYS A 109 -13.66 9.68 14.14
N GLU A 110 -14.04 10.06 12.93
CA GLU A 110 -14.76 9.19 11.98
C GLU A 110 -13.98 7.92 11.65
N TRP A 111 -12.68 8.05 11.39
CA TRP A 111 -11.80 6.91 11.13
C TRP A 111 -11.72 5.96 12.33
N THR A 112 -11.55 6.48 13.55
CA THR A 112 -11.54 5.63 14.76
C THR A 112 -12.86 4.90 14.98
N ALA A 113 -14.00 5.56 14.72
CA ALA A 113 -15.32 4.95 14.83
C ALA A 113 -15.52 3.84 13.77
N ALA A 114 -15.06 4.07 12.54
CA ALA A 114 -15.08 3.07 11.48
C ALA A 114 -14.19 1.87 11.82
N ASN A 115 -13.00 2.10 12.37
CA ASN A 115 -12.08 1.05 12.77
C ASN A 115 -12.68 0.17 13.89
N ILE A 116 -13.28 0.79 14.91
CA ILE A 116 -13.99 0.05 15.98
C ILE A 116 -15.11 -0.83 15.40
N LYS A 117 -15.90 -0.29 14.45
CA LYS A 117 -16.97 -1.04 13.77
C LYS A 117 -16.42 -2.22 12.96
N PHE A 118 -15.29 -2.02 12.27
CA PHE A 118 -14.62 -3.07 11.53
C PHE A 118 -14.11 -4.18 12.45
N SER A 119 -13.40 -3.84 13.53
CA SER A 119 -12.92 -4.83 14.52
C SER A 119 -14.07 -5.61 15.15
N LYS A 120 -15.20 -4.97 15.45
CA LYS A 120 -16.40 -5.65 15.96
C LYS A 120 -16.92 -6.70 14.97
N ARG A 121 -17.10 -6.32 13.70
CA ARG A 121 -17.54 -7.25 12.64
C ARG A 121 -16.57 -8.41 12.45
N HIS A 122 -15.26 -8.16 12.56
CA HIS A 122 -14.25 -9.21 12.47
C HIS A 122 -14.40 -10.24 13.57
N ILE A 123 -14.61 -9.79 14.81
CA ILE A 123 -14.86 -10.68 15.95
C ILE A 123 -16.16 -11.47 15.75
N GLU A 124 -17.23 -10.81 15.32
CA GLU A 124 -18.52 -11.47 15.01
C GLU A 124 -18.36 -12.55 13.93
N ASN A 125 -17.63 -12.25 12.84
CA ASN A 125 -17.32 -13.24 11.80
C ASN A 125 -16.46 -14.40 12.32
N LYS A 126 -15.47 -14.14 13.18
CA LYS A 126 -14.66 -15.19 13.80
C LYS A 126 -15.51 -16.11 14.68
N VAL A 127 -16.47 -15.56 15.42
CA VAL A 127 -17.41 -16.35 16.23
C VAL A 127 -18.33 -17.18 15.34
N ALA A 128 -18.96 -16.57 14.33
CA ALA A 128 -19.84 -17.27 13.39
C ALA A 128 -19.11 -18.41 12.65
N LYS A 129 -17.85 -18.20 12.26
CA LYS A 129 -17.02 -19.25 11.66
C LYS A 129 -16.82 -20.44 12.61
N ARG A 130 -16.47 -20.19 13.89
CA ARG A 130 -16.32 -21.26 14.89
C ARG A 130 -17.62 -22.00 15.16
N GLU A 131 -18.75 -21.31 15.17
CA GLU A 131 -20.07 -21.93 15.32
C GLU A 131 -20.40 -22.85 14.13
N LEU A 132 -20.11 -22.42 12.91
CA LEU A 132 -20.25 -23.25 11.72
C LEU A 132 -19.32 -24.47 11.77
N GLU A 133 -18.04 -24.27 12.10
CA GLU A 133 -17.07 -25.36 12.26
C GLU A 133 -17.54 -26.37 13.32
N ALA A 134 -18.04 -25.89 14.46
CA ALA A 134 -18.59 -26.76 15.50
C ALA A 134 -19.83 -27.52 15.02
N LYS A 135 -20.74 -26.85 14.30
CA LYS A 135 -21.96 -27.45 13.75
C LYS A 135 -21.66 -28.55 12.74
N TYR A 136 -20.66 -28.36 11.90
CA TYR A 136 -20.30 -29.33 10.85
C TYR A 136 -19.21 -30.33 11.28
N SER A 137 -18.60 -30.15 12.46
CA SER A 137 -17.57 -31.07 12.99
C SER A 137 -18.07 -32.52 13.06
N THR A 138 -19.29 -32.73 13.58
CA THR A 138 -19.90 -34.07 13.66
C THR A 138 -20.15 -34.66 12.29
N THR A 139 -20.70 -33.88 11.36
CA THR A 139 -20.95 -34.36 9.99
C THR A 139 -19.67 -34.70 9.24
N PHE A 140 -18.59 -33.95 9.47
CA PHE A 140 -17.28 -34.28 8.89
C PHE A 140 -16.67 -35.54 9.51
N ALA A 141 -16.91 -35.79 10.80
CA ALA A 141 -16.49 -37.04 11.45
C ALA A 141 -17.25 -38.24 10.88
N GLU A 142 -18.57 -38.15 10.70
CA GLU A 142 -19.40 -39.18 10.07
C GLU A 142 -18.97 -39.47 8.63
N LEU A 143 -18.68 -38.43 7.83
CA LEU A 143 -18.18 -38.59 6.46
C LEU A 143 -16.80 -39.28 6.44
N ARG A 144 -15.92 -38.96 7.38
CA ARG A 144 -14.61 -39.61 7.50
C ARG A 144 -14.76 -41.08 7.88
N GLU A 145 -15.67 -41.41 8.78
CA GLU A 145 -15.97 -42.80 9.15
C GLU A 145 -16.52 -43.59 7.95
N MET A 146 -17.43 -43.00 7.16
CA MET A 146 -17.89 -43.63 5.93
C MET A 146 -16.76 -43.87 4.94
N ASP A 147 -15.88 -42.89 4.72
CA ASP A 147 -14.75 -43.01 3.79
C ASP A 147 -13.81 -44.17 4.18
N GLU A 148 -13.58 -44.35 5.49
CA GLU A 148 -12.82 -45.48 6.02
C GLU A 148 -13.53 -46.83 5.76
N ILE A 149 -14.85 -46.88 5.94
CA ILE A 149 -15.67 -48.06 5.62
C ILE A 149 -15.57 -48.39 4.12
N TYR A 150 -15.72 -47.41 3.23
CA TYR A 150 -15.61 -47.62 1.79
C TYR A 150 -14.20 -48.08 1.38
N GLY A 151 -13.15 -47.45 1.92
CA GLY A 151 -11.77 -47.84 1.64
C GLY A 151 -11.43 -49.27 2.11
N ASN A 152 -12.03 -49.73 3.21
CA ASN A 152 -11.89 -51.12 3.65
C ASN A 152 -12.64 -52.10 2.73
N ALA A 153 -13.85 -51.75 2.29
CA ALA A 153 -14.60 -52.56 1.34
C ALA A 153 -13.89 -52.68 -0.02
N GLU A 154 -13.26 -51.62 -0.51
CA GLU A 154 -12.46 -51.65 -1.75
C GLU A 154 -11.28 -52.63 -1.65
N LYS A 155 -10.60 -52.68 -0.49
CA LYS A 155 -9.52 -53.64 -0.24
C LYS A 155 -10.02 -55.07 -0.22
N GLU A 156 -11.15 -55.34 0.44
CA GLU A 156 -11.76 -56.68 0.48
C GLU A 156 -12.19 -57.13 -0.93
N ILE A 157 -12.79 -56.23 -1.73
CA ILE A 157 -13.13 -56.50 -3.12
C ILE A 157 -11.88 -56.81 -3.95
N ALA A 158 -10.79 -56.08 -3.74
CA ALA A 158 -9.51 -56.34 -4.43
C ALA A 158 -8.96 -57.74 -4.06
N GLU A 159 -8.98 -58.09 -2.77
CA GLU A 159 -8.53 -59.41 -2.30
C GLU A 159 -9.38 -60.56 -2.87
N LEU A 160 -10.71 -60.41 -2.89
CA LEU A 160 -11.62 -61.38 -3.50
C LEU A 160 -11.38 -61.52 -5.01
N LYS A 161 -11.08 -60.42 -5.72
CA LYS A 161 -10.72 -60.46 -7.14
C LYS A 161 -9.43 -61.23 -7.38
N ASP A 162 -8.42 -61.06 -6.53
CA ASP A 162 -7.16 -61.81 -6.62
C ASP A 162 -7.38 -63.30 -6.39
N GLN A 163 -8.23 -63.68 -5.41
CA GLN A 163 -8.62 -65.07 -5.16
C GLN A 163 -9.35 -65.70 -6.36
N ILE A 164 -10.31 -64.98 -6.98
CA ILE A 164 -11.02 -65.44 -8.18
C ILE A 164 -10.06 -65.63 -9.36
N THR A 165 -9.10 -64.71 -9.53
CA THR A 165 -8.09 -64.79 -10.59
C THR A 165 -7.19 -66.01 -10.41
N ALA A 166 -6.77 -66.31 -9.17
CA ALA A 166 -5.97 -67.48 -8.84
C ALA A 166 -6.74 -68.82 -9.05
N LEU A 167 -8.05 -68.84 -8.77
CA LEU A 167 -8.89 -70.02 -9.07
C LEU A 167 -9.05 -70.25 -10.58
N SER A 168 -9.14 -69.15 -11.34
CA SER A 168 -9.33 -69.19 -12.80
C SER A 168 -8.07 -69.62 -13.57
N SER A 169 -6.86 -69.41 -13.03
CA SER A 169 -5.61 -69.81 -13.67
C SER A 169 -5.27 -71.31 -13.55
N SER A 170 -6.15 -72.14 -12.94
CA SER A 170 -5.98 -73.59 -12.87
C SER A 170 -6.48 -74.39 -14.09
N THR A 171 -6.86 -73.71 -15.18
CA THR A 171 -7.20 -74.40 -16.45
C THR A 171 -5.94 -74.66 -17.28
N PRO A 172 -5.68 -75.90 -17.75
CA PRO A 172 -4.48 -76.22 -18.50
C PRO A 172 -4.46 -75.57 -19.89
N ASP A 173 -3.40 -74.82 -20.13
CA ASP A 173 -2.84 -74.25 -21.37
C ASP A 173 -3.55 -74.57 -22.70
N ALA A 174 -4.13 -73.52 -23.30
CA ALA A 174 -4.12 -73.34 -24.75
C ALA A 174 -3.04 -72.31 -25.11
N PRO A 175 -2.13 -72.61 -26.06
CA PRO A 175 -1.01 -71.72 -26.37
C PRO A 175 -1.50 -70.56 -27.21
N ASN A 176 -1.43 -69.33 -26.70
CA ASN A 176 -1.61 -68.15 -27.53
C ASN A 176 -0.42 -67.19 -27.41
N SER A 177 0.47 -67.36 -28.37
CA SER A 177 1.42 -66.37 -28.83
C SER A 177 0.70 -65.06 -29.16
N ASN A 178 1.04 -63.98 -28.45
CA ASN A 178 1.30 -62.69 -29.09
C ASN A 178 1.93 -61.72 -28.11
N GLN A 179 3.24 -61.91 -27.99
CA GLN A 179 4.20 -60.95 -27.48
C GLN A 179 4.27 -59.77 -28.43
N THR A 180 3.36 -58.80 -28.27
CA THR A 180 3.41 -57.54 -29.02
C THR A 180 3.89 -56.43 -28.10
N ARG A 181 5.18 -56.12 -28.27
CA ARG A 181 5.81 -54.80 -28.19
C ARG A 181 5.38 -53.91 -27.02
N ARG A 182 6.33 -53.77 -26.07
CA ARG A 182 6.54 -52.53 -25.31
C ARG A 182 6.65 -51.36 -26.29
N GLY A 183 5.51 -50.75 -26.59
CA GLY A 183 5.46 -49.39 -27.10
C GLY A 183 6.04 -48.52 -26.01
N SER A 184 7.18 -47.90 -26.32
CA SER A 184 7.57 -46.63 -25.72
C SER A 184 6.32 -45.77 -25.58
N TRP A 185 5.94 -45.50 -24.33
CA TRP A 185 4.95 -44.47 -24.02
C TRP A 185 5.60 -43.14 -24.40
N SER A 186 5.56 -42.80 -25.68
CA SER A 186 5.57 -41.41 -26.09
C SER A 186 4.14 -40.92 -25.85
N PRO A 187 3.87 -40.04 -24.87
CA PRO A 187 2.54 -39.47 -24.70
C PRO A 187 2.32 -38.45 -25.82
N ARG A 188 2.20 -38.93 -27.07
CA ARG A 188 1.44 -38.24 -28.10
C ARG A 188 -0.01 -38.57 -27.83
N LEU A 189 -0.47 -37.92 -26.78
CA LEU A 189 -1.83 -37.89 -26.30
C LEU A 189 -2.63 -37.24 -27.45
N ASN A 190 -3.17 -38.08 -28.32
CA ASN A 190 -3.93 -37.68 -29.50
C ASN A 190 -5.19 -36.95 -29.03
N GLY A 191 -5.22 -35.62 -29.19
CA GLY A 191 -6.33 -34.74 -28.82
C GLY A 191 -5.98 -33.60 -27.85
N PHE A 192 -4.70 -33.46 -27.49
CA PHE A 192 -4.26 -32.55 -26.44
C PHE A 192 -3.89 -31.19 -27.04
N ASP A 193 -4.33 -30.14 -26.34
CA ASP A 193 -4.07 -28.73 -26.61
C ASP A 193 -2.64 -28.49 -27.13
N GLU A 194 -2.51 -27.57 -28.09
CA GLU A 194 -1.21 -27.09 -28.58
C GLU A 194 -0.29 -26.78 -27.39
N CYS A 195 0.81 -27.53 -27.26
CA CYS A 195 1.82 -27.30 -26.22
C CYS A 195 2.82 -26.27 -26.71
N ILE A 196 3.14 -25.33 -25.84
CA ILE A 196 4.17 -24.32 -26.04
C ILE A 196 5.37 -24.68 -25.17
N VAL A 197 6.57 -24.58 -25.75
CA VAL A 197 7.86 -24.73 -25.10
C VAL A 197 8.36 -23.37 -24.67
N LEU A 198 8.46 -23.16 -23.36
CA LEU A 198 9.04 -21.96 -22.74
C LEU A 198 10.45 -22.28 -22.25
N SER A 199 11.36 -21.31 -22.31
CA SER A 199 12.70 -21.42 -21.75
C SER A 199 12.91 -20.34 -20.68
N VAL A 200 13.20 -20.76 -19.45
CA VAL A 200 13.52 -19.87 -18.32
C VAL A 200 14.89 -20.29 -17.77
N GLU A 201 15.86 -19.39 -17.79
CA GLU A 201 17.25 -19.66 -17.36
C GLU A 201 17.87 -20.92 -18.03
N GLY A 202 17.47 -21.21 -19.27
CA GLY A 202 17.94 -22.37 -20.03
C GLY A 202 17.20 -23.68 -19.75
N GLN A 203 16.28 -23.71 -18.77
CA GLN A 203 15.41 -24.86 -18.52
C GLN A 203 14.15 -24.77 -19.38
N LEU A 204 13.77 -25.89 -20.03
CA LEU A 204 12.56 -25.98 -20.85
C LEU A 204 11.33 -26.37 -20.01
N PHE A 205 10.21 -25.73 -20.29
CA PHE A 205 8.89 -25.98 -19.70
C PHE A 205 7.86 -26.17 -20.80
N TYR A 206 7.04 -27.22 -20.67
CA TYR A 206 5.96 -27.52 -21.63
C TYR A 206 4.62 -27.15 -21.02
N VAL A 207 3.93 -26.18 -21.63
CA VAL A 207 2.69 -25.62 -21.09
C VAL A 207 1.63 -25.62 -22.18
N SER A 208 0.38 -25.90 -21.83
CA SER A 208 -0.73 -25.78 -22.79
C SER A 208 -0.92 -24.32 -23.21
N ARG A 209 -0.99 -24.08 -24.53
CA ARG A 209 -1.28 -22.75 -25.12
C ARG A 209 -2.55 -22.15 -24.53
N ARG A 210 -3.57 -22.98 -24.32
CA ARG A 210 -4.84 -22.54 -23.72
C ARG A 210 -4.67 -22.00 -22.31
N LEU A 211 -3.78 -22.57 -21.50
CA LEU A 211 -3.54 -22.09 -20.13
C LEU A 211 -2.88 -20.72 -20.12
N LEU A 212 -1.94 -20.47 -21.03
CA LEU A 212 -1.24 -19.19 -21.14
C LEU A 212 -2.15 -18.09 -21.70
N GLN A 213 -2.99 -18.41 -22.68
CA GLN A 213 -3.89 -17.44 -23.33
C GLN A 213 -5.18 -17.17 -22.53
N ARG A 214 -5.54 -18.03 -21.56
CA ARG A 214 -6.84 -17.94 -20.85
C ARG A 214 -7.12 -16.58 -20.21
N ASP A 215 -6.09 -15.93 -19.68
CA ASP A 215 -6.24 -14.79 -18.75
C ASP A 215 -5.23 -13.66 -18.99
N THR A 216 -4.54 -13.65 -20.14
CA THR A 216 -3.63 -12.57 -20.49
C THR A 216 -3.50 -12.35 -21.99
N GLN A 217 -3.46 -11.07 -22.36
CA GLN A 217 -3.17 -10.60 -23.72
C GLN A 217 -1.68 -10.72 -24.04
N TYR A 218 -0.80 -10.70 -23.02
CA TYR A 218 0.65 -10.69 -23.22
C TYR A 218 1.15 -11.88 -24.05
N PHE A 219 0.67 -13.09 -23.72
CA PHE A 219 1.04 -14.30 -24.45
C PHE A 219 0.30 -14.42 -25.79
N GLU A 220 -0.86 -13.81 -25.94
CA GLU A 220 -1.56 -13.75 -27.23
C GLU A 220 -0.77 -12.89 -28.21
N ASP A 221 -0.43 -11.66 -27.82
CA ASP A 221 0.36 -10.72 -28.64
C ASP A 221 1.76 -11.27 -28.95
N LEU A 222 2.39 -11.95 -27.97
CA LEU A 222 3.71 -12.56 -28.15
C LEU A 222 3.69 -13.70 -29.18
N LEU A 223 2.59 -14.46 -29.25
CA LEU A 223 2.42 -15.53 -30.22
C LEU A 223 2.02 -14.98 -31.59
N GLU A 224 1.11 -14.01 -31.66
CA GLU A 224 0.70 -13.37 -32.92
C GLU A 224 1.88 -12.66 -33.60
N SER A 225 2.70 -11.93 -32.84
CA SER A 225 3.88 -11.24 -33.38
C SER A 225 4.95 -12.18 -33.96
N SER A 226 4.97 -13.45 -33.53
CA SER A 226 5.87 -14.45 -34.09
C SER A 226 5.47 -14.87 -35.51
N GLU A 227 4.16 -14.93 -35.77
CA GLU A 227 3.60 -15.34 -37.07
C GLU A 227 3.94 -14.32 -38.18
N ASP A 228 3.90 -13.02 -37.86
CA ASP A 228 4.18 -11.94 -38.81
C ASP A 228 5.66 -11.85 -39.23
N SER A 229 6.57 -12.31 -38.38
CA SER A 229 8.01 -12.22 -38.61
C SER A 229 8.57 -13.28 -39.57
N GLY A 230 7.76 -14.28 -39.93
CA GLY A 230 8.18 -15.42 -40.74
C GLY A 230 8.90 -16.53 -39.94
N ASP A 231 9.20 -16.31 -38.66
CA ASP A 231 9.65 -17.34 -37.72
C ASP A 231 8.46 -18.15 -37.21
N THR A 232 7.95 -19.03 -38.07
CA THR A 232 6.67 -19.75 -37.88
C THR A 232 6.70 -20.82 -36.77
N HIS A 233 7.77 -20.91 -35.98
CA HIS A 233 8.01 -22.03 -35.05
C HIS A 233 8.40 -21.60 -33.63
N ILE A 234 8.24 -20.32 -33.28
CA ILE A 234 8.57 -19.85 -31.93
C ILE A 234 7.62 -20.51 -30.92
N GLY A 235 8.19 -21.27 -29.99
CA GLY A 235 7.48 -22.00 -28.94
C GLY A 235 6.93 -23.36 -29.35
N GLU A 236 6.99 -23.77 -30.62
CA GLU A 236 6.44 -25.07 -31.05
C GLU A 236 7.41 -26.24 -30.82
N THR A 237 8.71 -25.96 -30.75
CA THR A 237 9.76 -26.98 -30.67
C THR A 237 10.83 -26.63 -29.64
N ASP A 238 11.49 -27.67 -29.12
CA ASP A 238 12.62 -27.52 -28.19
C ASP A 238 13.80 -26.72 -28.77
N ALA A 239 13.91 -26.68 -30.11
CA ALA A 239 14.95 -25.92 -30.81
C ALA A 239 14.66 -24.41 -30.85
N HIS A 240 13.39 -24.03 -30.71
CA HIS A 240 12.94 -22.64 -30.79
C HIS A 240 11.98 -22.30 -29.63
N PRO A 241 12.39 -22.44 -28.36
CA PRO A 241 11.51 -22.13 -27.23
C PRO A 241 11.29 -20.62 -27.09
N ILE A 242 10.18 -20.22 -26.47
CA ILE A 242 9.97 -18.83 -26.07
C ILE A 242 10.84 -18.54 -24.86
N VAL A 243 11.88 -17.71 -25.04
CA VAL A 243 12.78 -17.32 -23.94
C VAL A 243 12.11 -16.25 -23.08
N LEU A 244 11.81 -16.59 -21.84
CA LEU A 244 11.19 -15.68 -20.87
C LEU A 244 12.24 -15.13 -19.90
N GLY A 245 12.42 -13.81 -19.91
CA GLY A 245 13.27 -13.10 -18.95
C GLY A 245 12.51 -12.67 -17.70
N GLY A 246 13.24 -12.38 -16.62
CA GLY A 246 12.69 -11.80 -15.39
C GLY A 246 12.03 -12.78 -14.41
N ALA A 247 12.06 -14.09 -14.73
CA ALA A 247 11.60 -15.18 -13.89
C ALA A 247 12.75 -16.14 -13.58
N THR A 248 12.78 -16.71 -12.37
CA THR A 248 13.67 -17.84 -12.06
C THR A 248 12.96 -19.17 -12.30
N ILE A 249 13.72 -20.26 -12.39
CA ILE A 249 13.18 -21.63 -12.52
C ILE A 249 12.18 -21.98 -11.39
N GLU A 250 12.50 -21.58 -10.16
CA GLU A 250 11.65 -21.83 -8.99
C GLU A 250 10.34 -21.04 -9.06
N GLU A 251 10.42 -19.75 -9.39
CA GLU A 251 9.23 -18.89 -9.53
C GLU A 251 8.30 -19.42 -10.64
N MET A 252 8.88 -19.91 -11.74
CA MET A 252 8.12 -20.50 -12.84
C MET A 252 7.39 -21.79 -12.43
N ASN A 253 8.04 -22.68 -11.68
CA ASN A 253 7.40 -23.88 -11.16
C ASN A 253 6.23 -23.54 -10.23
N ASP A 254 6.40 -22.60 -9.31
CA ASP A 254 5.34 -22.17 -8.40
C ASP A 254 4.14 -21.57 -9.16
N PHE A 255 4.42 -20.79 -10.20
CA PHE A 255 3.39 -20.19 -11.05
C PHE A 255 2.64 -21.22 -11.91
N LEU A 256 3.34 -22.14 -12.57
CA LEU A 256 2.72 -23.20 -13.37
C LEU A 256 1.90 -24.15 -12.50
N MET A 257 2.38 -24.47 -11.30
CA MET A 257 1.63 -25.28 -10.35
C MET A 257 0.25 -24.69 -10.09
N LEU A 258 0.16 -23.36 -9.87
CA LEU A 258 -1.13 -22.69 -9.69
C LEU A 258 -1.98 -22.69 -10.96
N LEU A 259 -1.39 -22.47 -12.14
CA LEU A 259 -2.13 -22.47 -13.42
C LEU A 259 -2.74 -23.83 -13.78
N HIS A 260 -2.08 -24.92 -13.40
CA HIS A 260 -2.56 -26.29 -13.65
C HIS A 260 -3.66 -26.73 -12.68
N VAL A 261 -3.86 -26.02 -11.57
CA VAL A 261 -4.89 -26.39 -10.60
C VAL A 261 -6.28 -26.03 -11.15
N PRO A 262 -7.23 -26.98 -11.17
CA PRO A 262 -8.60 -26.71 -11.56
C PRO A 262 -9.21 -25.60 -10.69
N PRO A 263 -10.08 -24.73 -11.25
CA PRO A 263 -10.63 -23.57 -10.54
C PRO A 263 -11.44 -23.92 -9.27
N PHE A 264 -11.78 -25.20 -9.08
CA PHE A 264 -12.54 -25.70 -7.92
C PHE A 264 -11.65 -26.18 -6.76
N GLN A 265 -10.33 -26.35 -6.98
CA GLN A 265 -9.41 -26.67 -5.90
C GLN A 265 -9.01 -25.38 -5.18
N THR A 266 -9.56 -25.19 -3.98
CA THR A 266 -9.32 -24.01 -3.16
C THR A 266 -8.26 -24.21 -2.08
N ASN A 267 -7.80 -25.45 -1.89
CA ASN A 267 -6.83 -25.76 -0.85
C ASN A 267 -5.39 -25.71 -1.38
N PHE A 268 -4.71 -24.62 -1.06
CA PHE A 268 -3.30 -24.38 -1.34
C PHE A 268 -2.49 -24.28 -0.04
N ASP A 269 -2.87 -25.06 0.98
CA ASP A 269 -2.23 -25.01 2.30
C ASP A 269 -0.72 -25.32 2.25
N TYR A 270 -0.26 -26.02 1.21
CA TYR A 270 1.14 -26.35 0.98
C TYR A 270 1.96 -25.21 0.35
N ILE A 271 1.33 -24.19 -0.24
CA ILE A 271 2.04 -23.07 -0.86
C ILE A 271 2.39 -22.06 0.24
N ASN A 272 3.69 -21.86 0.47
CA ASN A 272 4.19 -20.89 1.44
C ASN A 272 4.14 -19.45 0.89
N ILE A 273 4.39 -18.48 1.76
CA ILE A 273 4.23 -17.07 1.38
C ILE A 273 5.25 -16.58 0.34
N ARG A 274 6.47 -17.15 0.32
CA ARG A 274 7.47 -16.80 -0.70
C ARG A 274 7.01 -17.25 -2.09
N GLN A 275 6.47 -18.47 -2.16
CA GLN A 275 5.90 -19.01 -3.40
C GLN A 275 4.70 -18.18 -3.87
N TRP A 276 3.81 -17.74 -2.95
CA TRP A 276 2.74 -16.80 -3.31
C TRP A 276 3.27 -15.45 -3.83
N GLY A 277 4.37 -14.95 -3.26
CA GLY A 277 5.06 -13.76 -3.77
C GLY A 277 5.59 -13.94 -5.19
N ALA A 278 6.23 -15.09 -5.48
CA ALA A 278 6.69 -15.47 -6.80
C ALA A 278 5.55 -15.54 -7.82
N ILE A 279 4.47 -16.22 -7.46
CA ILE A 279 3.24 -16.32 -8.28
C ILE A 279 2.71 -14.92 -8.59
N LEU A 280 2.61 -14.06 -7.59
CA LEU A 280 2.06 -12.71 -7.75
C LEU A 280 2.94 -11.82 -8.62
N LYS A 281 4.27 -11.92 -8.45
CA LYS A 281 5.26 -11.24 -9.29
C LYS A 281 5.10 -11.65 -10.76
N LEU A 282 5.06 -12.94 -11.07
CA LEU A 282 4.93 -13.43 -12.45
C LEU A 282 3.54 -13.13 -13.04
N ALA A 283 2.48 -13.26 -12.24
CA ALA A 283 1.14 -12.86 -12.65
C ALA A 283 1.08 -11.37 -13.02
N ASN A 284 1.79 -10.51 -12.30
CA ASN A 284 1.89 -9.10 -12.64
C ASN A 284 2.77 -8.87 -13.88
N LEU A 285 3.93 -9.52 -13.96
CA LEU A 285 4.90 -9.38 -15.06
C LEU A 285 4.27 -9.73 -16.42
N TRP A 286 3.48 -10.81 -16.48
CA TRP A 286 2.82 -11.28 -17.69
C TRP A 286 1.32 -10.95 -17.74
N SER A 287 0.86 -10.05 -16.89
CA SER A 287 -0.52 -9.52 -16.90
C SER A 287 -1.66 -10.55 -16.76
N PHE A 288 -1.46 -11.63 -15.98
CA PHE A 288 -2.53 -12.57 -15.59
C PHE A 288 -3.44 -11.95 -14.53
N LYS A 289 -4.55 -11.35 -14.95
CA LYS A 289 -5.40 -10.54 -14.09
C LYS A 289 -6.11 -11.38 -13.02
N SER A 290 -6.72 -12.50 -13.40
CA SER A 290 -7.44 -13.37 -12.49
C SER A 290 -6.48 -14.03 -11.50
N THR A 291 -5.32 -14.51 -11.95
CA THR A 291 -4.28 -15.06 -11.07
C THR A 291 -3.75 -14.02 -10.09
N LYS A 292 -3.51 -12.78 -10.54
CA LYS A 292 -3.09 -11.67 -9.67
C LYS A 292 -4.13 -11.37 -8.60
N VAL A 293 -5.40 -11.23 -8.98
CA VAL A 293 -6.50 -10.96 -8.03
C VAL A 293 -6.66 -12.10 -7.03
N TYR A 294 -6.53 -13.35 -7.49
CA TYR A 294 -6.61 -14.51 -6.63
C TYR A 294 -5.46 -14.54 -5.61
N ALA A 295 -4.22 -14.38 -6.06
CA ALA A 295 -3.06 -14.32 -5.18
C ALA A 295 -3.17 -13.19 -4.14
N ILE A 296 -3.62 -11.98 -4.54
CA ILE A 296 -3.87 -10.87 -3.59
C ILE A 296 -4.92 -11.25 -2.55
N THR A 297 -6.00 -11.92 -2.97
CA THR A 297 -7.07 -12.35 -2.05
C THR A 297 -6.56 -13.40 -1.05
N VAL A 298 -5.74 -14.35 -1.51
CA VAL A 298 -5.11 -15.33 -0.61
C VAL A 298 -4.15 -14.63 0.35
N PHE A 299 -3.38 -13.65 -0.12
CA PHE A 299 -2.51 -12.84 0.74
C PHE A 299 -3.29 -12.10 1.83
N ASP A 300 -4.34 -11.38 1.43
CA ASP A 300 -5.22 -10.61 2.32
C ASP A 300 -6.00 -11.49 3.31
N THR A 301 -6.11 -12.81 3.10
CA THR A 301 -6.90 -13.70 3.98
C THR A 301 -6.02 -14.59 4.86
N ARG A 302 -4.86 -15.01 4.35
CA ARG A 302 -4.01 -15.99 5.02
C ARG A 302 -2.84 -15.38 5.76
N PHE A 303 -2.39 -14.19 5.35
CA PHE A 303 -1.19 -13.55 5.88
C PHE A 303 -1.51 -12.19 6.52
N ASP A 304 -2.71 -12.05 7.10
CA ASP A 304 -3.15 -10.85 7.82
C ASP A 304 -2.27 -10.51 9.04
N ASP A 305 -1.64 -11.51 9.65
CA ASP A 305 -0.78 -11.36 10.83
C ASP A 305 0.68 -11.00 10.46
N GLU A 306 1.00 -10.83 9.18
CA GLU A 306 2.37 -10.54 8.74
C GLU A 306 2.78 -9.08 9.05
N ASP A 307 4.07 -8.85 9.27
CA ASP A 307 4.58 -7.51 9.55
C ASP A 307 4.28 -6.57 8.38
N CYS A 308 3.81 -5.37 8.72
CA CYS A 308 3.36 -4.41 7.72
C CYS A 308 4.47 -3.96 6.77
N PHE A 309 5.74 -3.96 7.22
CA PHE A 309 6.88 -3.64 6.35
C PHE A 309 7.16 -4.75 5.34
N ASP A 310 7.13 -6.01 5.76
CA ASP A 310 7.32 -7.16 4.87
C ASP A 310 6.24 -7.22 3.77
N ARG A 311 5.00 -6.84 4.13
CA ARG A 311 3.89 -6.72 3.19
C ARG A 311 4.11 -5.56 2.21
N LEU A 312 4.59 -4.42 2.71
CA LEU A 312 4.87 -3.24 1.88
C LEU A 312 6.03 -3.50 0.91
N GLU A 313 7.11 -4.11 1.35
CA GLU A 313 8.26 -4.48 0.51
C GLU A 313 7.82 -5.41 -0.63
N ARG A 314 6.99 -6.40 -0.31
CA ARG A 314 6.40 -7.29 -1.33
C ARG A 314 5.42 -6.59 -2.24
N ALA A 315 4.63 -5.63 -1.74
CA ALA A 315 3.75 -4.82 -2.55
C ALA A 315 4.53 -4.07 -3.65
N PHE A 316 5.67 -3.50 -3.28
CA PHE A 316 6.57 -2.85 -4.24
C PHE A 316 7.18 -3.85 -5.21
N ALA A 317 7.71 -4.97 -4.72
CA ALA A 317 8.32 -6.00 -5.57
C ALA A 317 7.33 -6.61 -6.58
N CYS A 318 6.05 -6.72 -6.21
CA CYS A 318 5.01 -7.34 -7.04
C CYS A 318 4.13 -6.33 -7.81
N GLY A 319 4.32 -5.02 -7.62
CA GLY A 319 3.50 -3.98 -8.26
C GLY A 319 2.03 -4.01 -7.82
N VAL A 320 1.76 -4.16 -6.51
CA VAL A 320 0.41 -4.19 -5.95
C VAL A 320 0.12 -2.86 -5.26
N SER A 321 -0.44 -1.91 -6.01
CA SER A 321 -0.76 -0.56 -5.51
C SER A 321 -1.80 -0.55 -4.37
N LYS A 322 -2.61 -1.61 -4.23
CA LYS A 322 -3.61 -1.72 -3.15
C LYS A 322 -2.96 -1.80 -1.75
N TRP A 323 -1.71 -2.26 -1.66
CA TRP A 323 -1.02 -2.47 -0.39
C TRP A 323 -0.06 -1.32 -0.01
N VAL A 324 0.07 -0.30 -0.86
CA VAL A 324 0.87 0.91 -0.64
C VAL A 324 -0.04 2.07 -0.25
#